data_AF-A0A173DYM0-F1
#
_entry.id   AF-A0A173DYM0-F1
#
_cell.length_a   1.000
_cell.length_b   1.000
_cell.length_c   1.000
_cell.angle_alpha   90.00
_cell.angle_beta   90.00
_cell.angle_gamma   90.00
#
_symmetry.space_group_name_H-M   'P 1'
#
loop_
_entity.id
_entity.type
_entity.pdbx_description
1 polymer ?
#
loop_
_entity_poly.entity_id
_entity_poly.type
_entity_poly.pdbx_seq_one_letter_code
_entity_poly.pdbx_strand_id
1 'polypeptide(L)'
;MAAKSKALELEDNVFLILEGNLKRIFATPIGYTTFREFQNVVFNCSNGKQEVANFFFEMLINGKLIQDLPAEQKQASQSLIADFMMPIRVAKDIHERGEFINFITSDMLTQQERCVFLNRLARVDGQEFLLMTDVQNTCHLIRHLLARLIEAQKNPIGEKNLQEIQDDIVSLKNYFEELEKSLLQ
;
A
#
# COMPACT_ATOMS: atom_id res chain seq x y z
N MET A 1 27.31 32.92 6.57
CA MET A 1 27.50 32.16 7.82
C MET A 1 26.96 30.76 7.59
N ALA A 2 27.83 29.78 7.36
CA ALA A 2 27.41 28.39 7.20
C ALA A 2 27.01 27.86 8.59
N ALA A 3 25.74 27.49 8.76
CA ALA A 3 25.29 26.79 9.95
C ALA A 3 26.06 25.47 10.03
N LYS A 4 26.95 25.32 11.03
CA LYS A 4 27.57 24.04 11.36
C LYS A 4 26.43 23.07 11.66
N SER A 5 26.24 22.04 10.83
CA SER A 5 25.32 20.96 11.16
C SER A 5 25.81 20.35 12.47
N LYS A 6 25.00 20.47 13.52
CA LYS A 6 25.26 19.80 14.79
C LYS A 6 25.22 18.31 14.49
N ALA A 7 26.37 17.63 14.59
CA ALA A 7 26.41 16.18 14.44
C ALA A 7 25.51 15.59 15.53
N LEU A 8 24.57 14.72 15.15
CA LEU A 8 23.75 14.01 16.13
C LEU A 8 24.65 13.06 16.92
N GLU A 9 24.58 13.15 18.24
CA GLU A 9 25.21 12.17 19.12
C GLU A 9 24.35 10.90 19.11
N LEU A 10 24.80 9.91 18.34
CA LEU A 10 24.23 8.57 18.28
C LEU A 10 25.10 7.62 19.13
N GLU A 11 24.46 6.76 19.91
CA GLU A 11 25.16 5.69 20.64
C GLU A 11 25.67 4.63 19.64
N ASP A 12 26.89 4.10 19.84
CA ASP A 12 27.55 3.22 18.86
C ASP A 12 26.76 1.94 18.55
N ASN A 13 25.91 1.46 19.46
CA ASN A 13 25.12 0.25 19.32
C ASN A 13 23.66 0.50 18.88
N VAL A 14 23.24 1.76 18.67
CA VAL A 14 21.83 2.10 18.42
C VAL A 14 21.29 1.42 17.16
N PHE A 15 22.12 1.30 16.12
CA PHE A 15 21.74 0.66 14.86
C PHE A 15 21.48 -0.84 15.03
N LEU A 16 22.27 -1.53 15.87
CA LEU A 16 22.09 -2.95 16.16
C LEU A 16 20.83 -3.21 17.00
N ILE A 17 20.56 -2.33 17.97
CA ILE A 17 19.34 -2.39 18.80
C ILE A 17 18.11 -2.14 17.92
N LEU A 18 18.18 -1.14 17.04
CA LEU A 18 17.13 -0.80 16.10
C LEU A 18 16.86 -1.98 15.16
N GLU A 19 17.91 -2.57 14.59
CA GLU A 19 17.81 -3.77 13.75
C GLU A 19 17.08 -4.92 14.46
N GLY A 20 17.49 -5.25 15.69
CA GLY A 20 16.86 -6.32 16.46
C GLY A 20 15.37 -6.09 16.73
N ASN A 21 14.97 -4.85 17.01
CA ASN A 21 13.56 -4.51 17.20
C ASN A 21 12.77 -4.52 15.89
N LEU A 22 13.34 -4.02 14.79
CA LEU A 22 12.70 -4.06 13.48
C LEU A 22 12.50 -5.49 12.98
N LYS A 23 13.52 -6.35 13.14
CA LYS A 23 13.40 -7.80 12.87
C LYS A 23 12.25 -8.42 13.64
N ARG A 24 12.04 -8.03 14.90
CA ARG A 24 10.95 -8.55 15.73
C ARG A 24 9.58 -8.13 15.20
N ILE A 25 9.36 -6.84 14.97
CA ILE A 25 8.03 -6.35 14.56
C ILE A 25 7.65 -6.80 13.16
N PHE A 26 8.63 -6.98 12.27
CA PHE A 26 8.40 -7.43 10.88
C PHE A 26 8.52 -8.95 10.71
N ALA A 27 8.80 -9.72 11.78
CA ALA A 27 8.75 -11.18 11.73
C ALA A 27 7.30 -11.71 11.66
N THR A 28 6.33 -10.93 12.10
CA THR A 28 4.89 -11.26 12.01
C THR A 28 4.23 -10.53 10.83
N PRO A 29 3.08 -11.01 10.32
CA PRO A 29 2.32 -10.32 9.29
C PRO A 29 2.06 -8.85 9.66
N ILE A 30 2.27 -7.95 8.69
CA ILE A 30 2.04 -6.52 8.87
C ILE A 30 0.55 -6.25 9.03
N GLY A 31 0.17 -5.46 10.03
CA GLY A 31 -1.21 -5.05 10.27
C GLY A 31 -1.37 -3.55 10.54
N TYR A 32 -2.59 -3.12 10.87
CA TYR A 32 -2.95 -1.71 11.08
C TYR A 32 -2.24 -1.00 12.25
N THR A 33 -1.56 -1.75 13.12
CA THR A 33 -0.77 -1.23 14.25
C THR A 33 0.71 -1.16 13.95
N THR A 34 1.21 -1.90 12.94
CA THR A 34 2.65 -2.09 12.71
C THR A 34 3.37 -0.78 12.43
N PHE A 35 2.78 0.17 11.69
CA PHE A 35 3.42 1.47 11.46
C PHE A 35 3.57 2.30 12.74
N ARG A 36 2.57 2.25 13.64
CA ARG A 36 2.63 2.93 14.94
C ARG A 36 3.60 2.23 15.89
N GLU A 37 3.69 0.90 15.82
CA GLU A 37 4.69 0.13 16.57
C GLU A 37 6.11 0.44 16.11
N PHE A 38 6.33 0.54 14.79
CA PHE A 38 7.58 1.04 14.21
C PHE A 38 7.93 2.44 14.74
N GLN A 39 6.98 3.38 14.72
CA GLN A 39 7.21 4.73 15.27
C GLN A 39 7.63 4.66 16.76
N ASN A 40 6.99 3.82 17.55
CA ASN A 40 7.33 3.61 18.95
C ASN A 40 8.76 3.05 19.12
N VAL A 41 9.18 2.10 18.29
CA VAL A 41 10.55 1.59 18.26
C VAL A 41 11.55 2.72 17.96
N VAL A 42 11.26 3.56 16.97
CA VAL A 42 12.12 4.72 16.62
C VAL A 42 12.23 5.69 17.79
N PHE A 43 11.11 6.03 18.45
CA PHE A 43 11.13 6.93 19.60
C PHE A 43 11.92 6.36 20.80
N ASN A 44 11.76 5.06 21.07
CA ASN A 44 12.51 4.37 22.12
C ASN A 44 14.01 4.36 21.84
N CYS A 45 14.43 4.05 20.61
CA CYS A 45 15.85 4.07 20.22
C CYS A 45 16.43 5.49 20.18
N SER A 46 15.58 6.51 20.09
CA SER A 46 15.99 7.92 20.08
C SER A 46 16.09 8.51 21.49
N ASN A 47 15.79 7.74 22.55
CA ASN A 47 15.73 8.22 23.93
C ASN A 47 14.85 9.48 24.09
N GLY A 48 13.75 9.57 23.33
CA GLY A 48 12.84 10.72 23.31
C GLY A 48 13.38 11.98 22.60
N LYS A 49 14.58 11.95 22.01
CA LYS A 49 15.16 13.08 21.25
C LYS A 49 14.53 13.15 19.86
N GLN A 50 13.76 14.20 19.61
CA GLN A 50 13.04 14.38 18.34
C GLN A 50 13.96 14.48 17.11
N GLU A 51 15.13 15.11 17.23
CA GLU A 51 16.08 15.25 16.13
C GLU A 51 16.63 13.90 15.65
N VAL A 52 16.91 12.98 16.58
CA VAL A 52 17.37 11.61 16.29
C VAL A 52 16.23 10.77 15.69
N ALA A 53 15.01 10.91 16.21
CA ALA A 53 13.84 10.23 15.65
C ALA A 53 13.58 10.66 14.20
N ASN A 54 13.66 11.96 13.91
CA ASN A 54 13.50 12.50 12.56
C ASN A 54 14.59 11.97 11.62
N PHE A 55 15.83 11.84 12.09
CA PHE A 55 16.91 11.21 11.33
C PHE A 55 16.56 9.76 10.96
N PHE A 56 16.10 8.95 11.92
CA PHE A 56 15.70 7.56 11.64
C PHE A 56 14.47 7.45 10.74
N PHE A 57 13.50 8.37 10.86
CA PHE A 57 12.36 8.41 9.94
C PHE A 57 12.77 8.72 8.51
N GLU A 58 13.61 9.74 8.29
CA GLU A 58 14.14 10.07 6.96
C GLU A 58 14.96 8.91 6.38
N MET A 59 15.76 8.26 7.22
CA MET A 59 16.54 7.10 6.83
C MET A 59 15.64 5.93 6.41
N LEU A 60 14.70 5.51 7.26
CA LEU A 60 13.98 4.25 7.10
C LEU A 60 12.72 4.36 6.23
N ILE A 61 12.09 5.54 6.14
CA ILE A 61 10.91 5.74 5.29
C ILE A 61 11.34 6.19 3.88
N ASN A 62 12.29 7.12 3.81
CA ASN A 62 12.69 7.79 2.57
C ASN A 62 14.03 7.29 2.00
N GLY A 63 14.77 6.45 2.72
CA GLY A 63 16.08 5.95 2.28
C GLY A 63 17.17 7.03 2.29
N LYS A 64 17.00 8.12 3.03
CA LYS A 64 17.89 9.29 2.99
C LYS A 64 18.72 9.42 4.27
N LEU A 65 20.03 9.41 4.11
CA LEU A 65 20.97 9.77 5.18
C LEU A 65 21.18 11.29 5.15
N ILE A 66 20.56 11.99 6.11
CA ILE A 66 20.65 13.46 6.22
C ILE A 66 21.92 13.93 6.95
N GLN A 67 22.78 13.01 7.39
CA GLN A 67 24.05 13.28 8.05
C GLN A 67 25.13 12.29 7.59
N ASP A 68 26.39 12.76 7.61
CA ASP A 68 27.54 11.90 7.41
C ASP A 68 27.79 11.06 8.67
N LEU A 69 27.90 9.75 8.45
CA LEU A 69 28.14 8.75 9.49
C LEU A 69 29.54 8.14 9.32
N PRO A 70 30.16 7.67 10.41
CA PRO A 70 31.32 6.78 10.36
C PRO A 70 31.06 5.55 9.47
N ALA A 71 32.10 4.97 8.87
CA ALA A 71 31.98 3.91 7.87
C ALA A 71 31.13 2.72 8.32
N GLU A 72 31.34 2.23 9.55
CA GLU A 72 30.59 1.10 10.12
C GLU A 72 29.10 1.43 10.32
N GLN A 73 28.79 2.60 10.88
CA GLN A 73 27.41 3.06 11.08
C GLN A 73 26.70 3.34 9.75
N LYS A 74 27.43 3.84 8.76
CA LYS A 74 26.93 4.06 7.40
C LYS A 74 26.57 2.72 6.75
N GLN A 75 27.40 1.70 6.89
CA GLN A 75 27.12 0.35 6.40
C GLN A 75 25.90 -0.26 7.09
N ALA A 76 25.80 -0.15 8.42
CA ALA A 76 24.64 -0.63 9.17
C ALA A 76 23.35 0.07 8.75
N SER A 77 23.41 1.39 8.53
CA SER A 77 22.29 2.19 8.04
C SER A 77 21.84 1.75 6.64
N GLN A 78 22.77 1.46 5.74
CA GLN A 78 22.47 0.94 4.42
C GLN A 78 21.79 -0.43 4.47
N SER A 79 22.23 -1.32 5.37
CA SER A 79 21.57 -2.62 5.59
C SER A 79 20.14 -2.43 6.08
N LEU A 80 19.93 -1.56 7.09
CA LEU A 80 18.59 -1.27 7.61
C LEU A 80 17.64 -0.71 6.55
N ILE A 81 18.14 0.18 5.68
CA ILE A 81 17.36 0.70 4.56
C ILE A 81 16.98 -0.43 3.61
N ALA A 82 17.95 -1.26 3.20
CA ALA A 82 17.72 -2.34 2.26
C ALA A 82 16.68 -3.35 2.79
N ASP A 83 16.76 -3.68 4.08
CA ASP A 83 15.92 -4.72 4.68
C ASP A 83 14.53 -4.21 5.09
N PHE A 84 14.42 -2.97 5.59
CA PHE A 84 13.20 -2.50 6.26
C PHE A 84 12.46 -1.36 5.56
N MET A 85 13.06 -0.67 4.59
CA MET A 85 12.39 0.48 3.96
C MET A 85 11.06 0.06 3.31
N MET A 86 11.05 -1.03 2.55
CA MET A 86 9.82 -1.50 1.90
C MET A 86 8.79 -2.04 2.89
N PRO A 87 9.12 -2.92 3.85
CA PRO A 87 8.18 -3.32 4.90
C PRO A 87 7.57 -2.15 5.67
N ILE A 88 8.35 -1.12 5.99
CA ILE A 88 7.87 0.10 6.68
C ILE A 88 6.87 0.86 5.80
N ARG A 89 7.18 1.02 4.50
CA ARG A 89 6.26 1.68 3.56
C ARG A 89 4.97 0.89 3.38
N VAL A 90 5.03 -0.43 3.32
CA VAL A 90 3.83 -1.29 3.29
C VAL A 90 3.02 -1.15 4.58
N ALA A 91 3.66 -1.12 5.75
CA ALA A 91 2.96 -0.88 7.01
C ALA A 91 2.26 0.48 7.05
N LYS A 92 2.89 1.52 6.48
CA LYS A 92 2.28 2.85 6.32
C LYS A 92 1.07 2.80 5.37
N ASP A 93 1.21 2.13 4.22
CA ASP A 93 0.12 1.96 3.26
C ASP A 93 -1.07 1.20 3.85
N ILE A 94 -0.81 0.15 4.65
CA ILE A 94 -1.85 -0.59 5.36
C ILE A 94 -2.55 0.29 6.40
N HIS A 95 -1.78 1.10 7.13
CA HIS A 95 -2.34 2.04 8.10
C HIS A 95 -3.26 3.09 7.45
N GLU A 96 -2.91 3.60 6.27
CA GLU A 96 -3.63 4.67 5.58
C GLU A 96 -4.80 4.15 4.73
N ARG A 97 -4.64 2.98 4.10
CA ARG A 97 -5.58 2.46 3.09
C ARG A 97 -5.65 0.93 3.01
N GLY A 98 -5.38 0.21 4.11
CA GLY A 98 -5.31 -1.25 4.13
C GLY A 98 -6.56 -1.98 3.61
N GLU A 99 -7.74 -1.37 3.73
CA GLU A 99 -9.02 -1.97 3.29
C GLU A 99 -9.31 -1.76 1.79
N PHE A 100 -8.50 -0.98 1.08
CA PHE A 100 -8.71 -0.70 -0.34
C PHE A 100 -8.38 -1.94 -1.19
N ILE A 101 -9.08 -2.08 -2.31
CA ILE A 101 -8.79 -3.13 -3.29
C ILE A 101 -7.38 -2.94 -3.86
N ASN A 102 -6.62 -4.02 -3.95
CA ASN A 102 -5.26 -4.02 -4.48
C ASN A 102 -5.14 -4.90 -5.72
N PHE A 103 -5.76 -6.07 -5.71
CA PHE A 103 -5.68 -7.01 -6.82
C PHE A 103 -6.96 -7.84 -6.96
N ILE A 104 -7.27 -8.25 -8.19
CA ILE A 104 -8.38 -9.16 -8.49
C ILE A 104 -7.93 -10.19 -9.52
N THR A 105 -8.28 -11.45 -9.29
CA THR A 105 -8.14 -12.54 -10.27
C THR A 105 -9.49 -13.20 -10.50
N SER A 106 -9.69 -13.76 -11.69
CA SER A 106 -10.92 -14.44 -12.07
C SER A 106 -10.60 -15.68 -12.91
N ASP A 107 -10.94 -16.85 -12.39
CA ASP A 107 -10.85 -18.12 -13.12
C ASP A 107 -12.23 -18.49 -13.68
N MET A 108 -12.34 -18.65 -15.01
CA MET A 108 -13.59 -19.07 -15.65
C MET A 108 -13.73 -20.60 -15.57
N LEU A 109 -14.88 -21.06 -15.12
CA LEU A 109 -15.22 -22.47 -14.94
C LEU A 109 -16.55 -22.78 -15.62
N THR A 110 -16.72 -24.02 -16.05
CA THR A 110 -18.00 -24.54 -16.53
C THR A 110 -18.51 -25.60 -15.56
N GLN A 111 -19.69 -25.38 -14.97
CA GLN A 111 -20.32 -26.29 -14.03
C GLN A 111 -21.79 -26.46 -14.38
N GLN A 112 -22.24 -27.69 -14.65
CA GLN A 112 -23.66 -28.00 -14.89
C GLN A 112 -24.33 -27.06 -15.92
N GLU A 113 -23.69 -26.90 -17.10
CA GLU A 113 -24.14 -26.00 -18.17
C GLU A 113 -24.14 -24.49 -17.83
N ARG A 114 -23.59 -24.10 -16.69
CA ARG A 114 -23.39 -22.70 -16.30
C ARG A 114 -21.94 -22.28 -16.44
N CYS A 115 -21.72 -21.12 -17.04
CA CYS A 115 -20.45 -20.41 -16.96
C CYS A 115 -20.39 -19.64 -15.64
N VAL A 116 -19.39 -19.92 -14.82
CA VAL A 116 -19.17 -19.28 -13.52
C VAL A 116 -17.72 -18.80 -13.42
N PHE A 117 -17.50 -17.77 -12.60
CA PHE A 117 -16.21 -17.17 -12.34
C PHE A 117 -15.85 -17.34 -10.87
N LEU A 118 -14.68 -17.91 -10.58
CA LEU A 118 -14.08 -17.91 -9.26
C LEU A 118 -13.21 -16.67 -9.15
N ASN A 119 -13.70 -15.65 -8.43
CA ASN A 119 -12.99 -14.40 -8.25
C ASN A 119 -12.26 -14.40 -6.90
N ARG A 120 -11.01 -13.93 -6.87
CA ARG A 120 -10.29 -13.63 -5.62
C ARG A 120 -9.97 -12.14 -5.59
N LEU A 121 -10.52 -11.44 -4.60
CA LEU A 121 -10.22 -10.04 -4.33
C LEU A 121 -9.19 -9.97 -3.21
N ALA A 122 -8.05 -9.32 -3.44
CA ALA A 122 -7.04 -9.06 -2.44
C ALA A 122 -6.99 -7.56 -2.11
N ARG A 123 -6.96 -7.23 -0.82
CA ARG A 123 -6.84 -5.85 -0.32
C ARG A 123 -5.37 -5.45 -0.12
N VAL A 124 -5.13 -4.17 0.14
CA VAL A 124 -3.77 -3.65 0.44
C VAL A 124 -3.16 -4.31 1.68
N ASP A 125 -3.98 -4.69 2.67
CA ASP A 125 -3.55 -5.44 3.85
C ASP A 125 -3.28 -6.94 3.61
N GLY A 126 -3.42 -7.40 2.37
CA GLY A 126 -3.16 -8.79 1.98
C GLY A 126 -4.29 -9.76 2.33
N GLN A 127 -5.39 -9.30 2.94
CA GLN A 127 -6.56 -10.16 3.13
C GLN A 127 -7.24 -10.46 1.79
N GLU A 128 -7.63 -11.72 1.62
CA GLU A 128 -8.30 -12.20 0.42
C GLU A 128 -9.74 -12.59 0.70
N PHE A 129 -10.60 -12.36 -0.29
CA PHE A 129 -11.98 -12.80 -0.30
C PHE A 129 -12.29 -13.56 -1.60
N LEU A 130 -12.80 -14.78 -1.47
CA LEU A 130 -13.25 -15.58 -2.60
C LEU A 130 -14.74 -15.30 -2.87
N LEU A 131 -15.05 -14.93 -4.12
CA LEU A 131 -16.40 -14.61 -4.58
C LEU A 131 -16.71 -15.36 -5.87
N MET A 132 -17.67 -16.29 -5.83
CA MET A 132 -18.19 -16.96 -7.02
C MET A 132 -19.28 -16.12 -7.67
N THR A 133 -19.23 -15.93 -8.98
CA THR A 133 -20.31 -15.26 -9.74
C THR A 133 -20.66 -16.06 -10.98
N ASP A 134 -21.95 -16.23 -11.26
CA ASP A 134 -22.39 -16.62 -12.61
C ASP A 134 -22.48 -15.38 -13.53
N VAL A 135 -22.79 -15.59 -14.80
CA VAL A 135 -22.93 -14.50 -15.80
C VAL A 135 -23.91 -13.41 -15.35
N GLN A 136 -25.04 -13.81 -14.74
CA GLN A 136 -26.06 -12.85 -14.29
C GLN A 136 -25.57 -12.05 -13.08
N ASN A 137 -24.91 -12.69 -12.12
CA ASN A 137 -24.33 -12.05 -10.96
C ASN A 137 -23.22 -11.07 -11.35
N THR A 138 -22.37 -11.43 -12.32
CA THR A 138 -21.36 -10.52 -12.88
C THR A 138 -22.02 -9.28 -13.49
N CYS A 139 -23.08 -9.43 -14.29
CA CYS A 139 -23.83 -8.30 -14.85
C CYS A 139 -24.47 -7.42 -13.75
N HIS A 140 -25.05 -8.03 -12.71
CA HIS A 140 -25.61 -7.29 -11.57
C HIS A 140 -24.54 -6.49 -10.82
N LEU A 141 -23.34 -7.04 -10.64
CA LEU A 141 -22.22 -6.35 -10.01
C LEU A 141 -21.73 -5.17 -10.86
N ILE A 142 -21.60 -5.36 -12.18
CA ILE A 142 -21.26 -4.28 -13.12
C ILE A 142 -22.29 -3.14 -13.01
N ARG A 143 -23.59 -3.46 -13.07
CA ARG A 143 -24.66 -2.46 -12.91
C ARG A 143 -24.58 -1.72 -11.57
N HIS A 144 -24.28 -2.43 -10.49
CA HIS A 144 -24.12 -1.82 -9.18
C HIS A 144 -22.95 -0.81 -9.16
N LEU A 145 -21.78 -1.20 -9.69
CA LEU A 145 -20.60 -0.34 -9.71
C LEU A 145 -20.80 0.89 -10.62
N LEU A 146 -21.44 0.72 -11.78
CA LEU A 146 -21.83 1.85 -12.64
C LEU A 146 -22.74 2.84 -11.90
N ALA A 147 -23.71 2.34 -11.12
CA ALA A 147 -24.58 3.20 -10.32
C ALA A 147 -23.81 4.03 -9.29
N ARG A 148 -22.72 3.49 -8.72
CA ARG A 148 -21.82 4.23 -7.81
C ARG A 148 -21.05 5.34 -8.55
N LEU A 149 -20.62 5.11 -9.79
CA LEU A 149 -20.00 6.16 -10.62
C LEU A 149 -20.99 7.30 -10.94
N ILE A 150 -22.23 6.94 -11.30
CA ILE A 150 -23.30 7.92 -11.55
C ILE A 150 -23.63 8.72 -10.28
N GLU A 151 -23.57 8.08 -9.10
CA GLU A 151 -23.73 8.75 -7.82
C GLU A 151 -22.57 9.71 -7.53
N ALA A 152 -21.32 9.28 -7.79
CA ALA A 152 -20.14 10.12 -7.64
C ALA A 152 -20.18 11.36 -8.55
N GLN A 153 -20.72 11.24 -9.77
CA GLN A 153 -20.92 12.37 -10.69
C GLN A 153 -21.78 13.50 -10.09
N LYS A 154 -22.73 13.17 -9.21
CA LYS A 154 -23.60 14.17 -8.56
C LYS A 154 -22.88 14.94 -7.45
N ASN A 155 -21.68 14.51 -7.06
CA ASN A 155 -20.85 15.15 -6.05
C ASN A 155 -19.72 15.95 -6.73
N PRO A 156 -19.45 17.20 -6.33
CA PRO A 156 -18.41 18.03 -6.97
C PRO A 156 -16.98 17.43 -6.92
N ILE A 157 -16.67 16.62 -5.91
CA ILE A 157 -15.38 15.92 -5.82
C ILE A 157 -15.41 14.70 -6.74
N GLY A 158 -16.48 13.91 -6.69
CA GLY A 158 -16.63 12.72 -7.54
C GLY A 158 -16.66 13.06 -9.04
N GLU A 159 -17.27 14.17 -9.42
CA GLU A 159 -17.26 14.67 -10.80
C GLU A 159 -15.83 14.96 -11.29
N LYS A 160 -15.01 15.64 -10.48
CA LYS A 160 -13.60 15.89 -10.81
C LYS A 160 -12.81 14.58 -10.95
N ASN A 161 -13.00 13.66 -10.01
CA ASN A 161 -12.34 12.36 -10.06
C ASN A 161 -12.72 11.58 -11.34
N LEU A 162 -13.96 11.68 -11.80
CA LEU A 162 -14.40 11.04 -13.06
C LEU A 162 -13.77 11.69 -14.29
N GLN A 163 -13.56 13.01 -14.28
CA GLN A 163 -12.86 13.72 -15.36
C GLN A 163 -11.38 13.29 -15.47
N GLU A 164 -10.74 12.97 -14.34
CA GLU A 164 -9.35 12.50 -14.30
C GLU A 164 -9.16 11.10 -14.93
N ILE A 165 -10.22 10.27 -14.97
CA ILE A 165 -10.20 8.90 -15.51
C ILE A 165 -10.99 8.74 -16.82
N GLN A 166 -11.10 9.82 -17.60
CA GLN A 166 -11.93 9.85 -18.81
C GLN A 166 -11.58 8.72 -19.82
N ASP A 167 -10.30 8.40 -19.97
CA ASP A 167 -9.85 7.34 -20.88
C ASP A 167 -10.34 5.94 -20.43
N ASP A 168 -10.41 5.70 -19.12
CA ASP A 168 -10.97 4.46 -18.56
C ASP A 168 -12.48 4.37 -18.80
N ILE A 169 -13.20 5.51 -18.72
CA ILE A 169 -14.63 5.56 -19.05
C ILE A 169 -14.86 5.24 -20.54
N VAL A 170 -14.02 5.76 -21.43
CA VAL A 170 -14.07 5.43 -22.86
C VAL A 170 -13.74 3.96 -23.11
N SER A 171 -12.77 3.41 -22.38
CA SER A 171 -12.44 1.99 -22.42
C SER A 171 -13.65 1.11 -22.04
N LEU A 172 -14.36 1.45 -20.95
CA LEU A 172 -15.59 0.77 -20.55
C LEU A 172 -16.65 0.77 -21.65
N LYS A 173 -16.85 1.92 -22.31
CA LYS A 173 -17.80 2.02 -23.43
C LYS A 173 -17.46 1.02 -24.54
N ASN A 174 -16.19 0.93 -24.95
CA ASN A 174 -15.75 0.04 -26.02
C ASN A 174 -16.02 -1.44 -25.67
N TYR A 175 -15.72 -1.86 -24.43
CA TYR A 175 -16.01 -3.22 -23.97
C TYR A 175 -17.51 -3.54 -23.96
N PHE A 176 -18.37 -2.58 -23.56
CA PHE A 176 -19.82 -2.78 -23.62
C PHE A 176 -20.32 -2.92 -25.06
N GLU A 177 -19.85 -2.08 -25.99
CA GLU A 177 -20.24 -2.14 -27.39
C GLU A 177 -19.76 -3.44 -28.07
N GLU A 178 -18.56 -3.92 -27.73
CA GLU A 178 -18.05 -5.20 -28.24
C GLU A 178 -18.91 -6.38 -27.75
N LEU A 179 -19.23 -6.40 -26.44
CA LEU A 179 -20.08 -7.43 -25.86
C LEU A 179 -21.47 -7.43 -26.51
N GLU A 180 -22.10 -6.28 -26.70
CA GLU A 180 -23.42 -6.17 -27.35
C GLU A 180 -23.39 -6.69 -28.80
N LYS A 181 -22.38 -6.27 -29.58
CA LYS A 181 -22.21 -6.74 -30.97
C LYS A 181 -22.04 -8.26 -31.04
N SER A 182 -21.31 -8.86 -30.11
CA SER A 182 -21.09 -10.31 -30.07
C SER A 182 -22.35 -11.12 -29.78
N LEU A 183 -23.36 -10.52 -29.12
CA LEU A 183 -24.64 -11.18 -28.81
C LEU A 183 -25.66 -11.09 -29.95
N LEU A 184 -25.47 -10.17 -30.90
CA LEU A 184 -26.36 -9.94 -32.04
C LEU A 184 -25.92 -10.70 -33.31
N GLN A 185 -24.82 -11.46 -33.24
CA GLN A 185 -24.31 -12.34 -34.30
C GLN A 185 -24.85 -13.76 -34.12
#